data_AF-A0A815VYD4-F1
#
_entry.id   AF-A0A815VYD4-F1
#
_cell.length_a   1.000
_cell.length_b   1.000
_cell.length_c   1.000
_cell.angle_alpha   90.00
_cell.angle_beta   90.00
_cell.angle_gamma   90.00
#
_symmetry.space_group_name_H-M   'P 1'
#
loop_
_entity.id
_entity.type
_entity.pdbx_description
1 polymer ?
#
loop_
_entity_poly.entity_id
_entity_poly.type
_entity_poly.pdbx_seq_one_letter_code
_entity_poly.pdbx_strand_id
1 'polypeptide(L)'
;MNPDTARQLFESGGILLVLDAPKDMEFGIDMYSWQIGANFHGIKMIPPGIHYCYYSERDLLTKELSNRQSFFIEIKQPNEMLIVMRWSSTENLFQRQQLTSNEYEIRRNQRYELDHLLGQYPLNTYRQWLSLSNHLCYNFIEKILPLNGYICSANVFNSCEYKKTDNKEEYSIPKNLSEAESRLPQMTLNSQFAFRFTIIEKNKNFYSGSDLTQSKLDRTNELEKIFNEHFNSNIYGILCELQLCFIVFFLGHFYDGFEQWKCLFQLICSCQKAYCRWPIFYIDFLQTIYFQLKYFSNDSIHGEHLFVDIDQQENSIYKSLENLFANISIFNDHEQMENNDLEKLIERCGKMKQFLYDTFQWRFDDEPDDEKPIIVELDKE
;
A
#
# COMPACT_ATOMS: atom_id res chain seq x y z
N MET A 1 21.77 7.49 -20.71
CA MET A 1 22.77 7.24 -19.63
C MET A 1 24.15 7.23 -20.24
N ASN A 2 25.15 7.84 -19.61
CA ASN A 2 26.54 7.79 -20.08
C ASN A 2 27.09 6.36 -19.87
N PRO A 3 27.86 5.78 -20.83
CA PRO A 3 28.55 4.50 -20.68
C PRO A 3 29.27 4.27 -19.34
N ASP A 4 29.93 5.28 -18.78
CA ASP A 4 30.67 5.13 -17.52
C ASP A 4 29.73 4.88 -16.33
N THR A 5 28.62 5.61 -16.28
CA THR A 5 27.57 5.42 -15.27
C THR A 5 26.93 4.04 -15.41
N ALA A 6 26.68 3.60 -16.64
CA ALA A 6 26.13 2.27 -16.90
C ALA A 6 27.06 1.17 -16.39
N ARG A 7 28.37 1.29 -16.64
CA ARG A 7 29.37 0.34 -16.16
C ARG A 7 29.43 0.32 -14.63
N GLN A 8 29.44 1.48 -13.99
CA GLN A 8 29.44 1.56 -12.53
C GLN A 8 28.19 0.90 -11.93
N LEU A 9 27.01 1.19 -12.47
CA LEU A 9 25.75 0.59 -12.02
C LEU A 9 25.69 -0.92 -12.30
N PHE A 10 26.34 -1.42 -13.35
CA PHE A 10 26.42 -2.86 -13.58
C PHE A 10 27.32 -3.56 -12.56
N GLU A 11 28.37 -2.88 -12.08
CA GLU A 11 29.29 -3.43 -11.10
C GLU A 11 28.73 -3.39 -9.67
N SER A 12 28.07 -2.29 -9.30
CA SER A 12 27.56 -2.12 -7.94
C SER A 12 26.07 -2.42 -7.79
N GLY A 13 25.28 -2.24 -8.85
CA GLY A 13 23.83 -2.36 -8.84
C GLY A 13 23.33 -3.80 -8.65
N GLY A 14 22.14 -3.92 -8.07
CA GLY A 14 21.45 -5.19 -7.89
C GLY A 14 21.12 -5.89 -9.21
N ILE A 15 21.04 -7.21 -9.13
CA ILE A 15 20.68 -8.12 -10.21
C ILE A 15 19.59 -9.04 -9.68
N LEU A 16 18.44 -9.01 -10.35
CA LEU A 16 17.36 -9.96 -10.15
C LEU A 16 17.36 -10.94 -11.32
N LEU A 17 17.75 -12.18 -11.09
CA LEU A 17 17.58 -13.25 -12.06
C LEU A 17 16.15 -13.78 -11.98
N VAL A 18 15.48 -13.84 -13.13
CA VAL A 18 14.12 -14.34 -13.32
C VAL A 18 14.23 -15.52 -14.29
N LEU A 19 14.32 -16.73 -13.74
CA LEU A 19 14.63 -17.93 -14.48
C LEU A 19 13.38 -18.73 -14.81
N ASP A 20 13.41 -19.42 -15.95
CA ASP A 20 12.37 -20.34 -16.41
C ASP A 20 10.98 -19.69 -16.59
N ALA A 21 10.94 -18.36 -16.66
CA ALA A 21 9.72 -17.61 -16.87
C ALA A 21 9.13 -17.90 -18.26
N PRO A 22 7.81 -18.13 -18.37
CA PRO A 22 7.18 -18.40 -19.65
C PRO A 22 7.26 -17.18 -20.55
N LYS A 23 7.42 -17.43 -21.86
CA LYS A 23 7.38 -16.39 -22.88
C LYS A 23 6.04 -15.63 -22.82
N ASP A 24 6.08 -14.33 -23.11
CA ASP A 24 4.92 -13.44 -23.21
C ASP A 24 4.22 -13.13 -21.87
N MET A 25 4.78 -13.60 -20.75
CA MET A 25 4.43 -13.15 -19.41
C MET A 25 4.64 -11.64 -19.28
N GLU A 26 3.75 -10.96 -18.57
CA GLU A 26 4.00 -9.62 -18.10
C GLU A 26 4.88 -9.70 -16.85
N PHE A 27 6.00 -8.99 -16.84
CA PHE A 27 6.85 -8.83 -15.66
C PHE A 27 7.11 -7.36 -15.43
N GLY A 28 6.95 -6.91 -14.20
CA GLY A 28 7.22 -5.54 -13.79
C GLY A 28 8.07 -5.45 -12.53
N ILE A 29 8.80 -4.35 -12.47
CA ILE A 29 9.54 -3.91 -11.29
C ILE A 29 9.23 -2.43 -11.07
N ASP A 30 8.76 -2.12 -9.86
CA ASP A 30 8.33 -0.79 -9.46
C ASP A 30 7.36 -0.16 -10.48
N MET A 31 7.72 0.97 -11.06
CA MET A 31 6.85 1.77 -11.92
C MET A 31 6.84 1.34 -13.40
N TYR A 32 7.40 0.18 -13.73
CA TYR A 32 7.48 -0.26 -15.13
C TYR A 32 7.23 -1.76 -15.28
N SER A 33 6.46 -2.15 -16.29
CA SER A 33 6.30 -3.54 -16.72
C SER A 33 6.55 -3.72 -18.22
N TRP A 34 6.93 -4.94 -18.60
CA TRP A 34 7.13 -5.37 -19.97
C TRP A 34 6.47 -6.71 -20.21
N GLN A 35 6.15 -6.98 -21.48
CA GLN A 35 6.00 -8.36 -21.94
C GLN A 35 7.39 -8.95 -22.17
N ILE A 36 7.74 -10.02 -21.45
CA ILE A 36 9.08 -10.62 -21.52
C ILE A 36 9.19 -11.60 -22.70
N GLY A 37 10.37 -11.61 -23.32
CA GLY A 37 10.70 -12.55 -24.39
C GLY A 37 11.29 -13.87 -23.86
N ALA A 38 11.39 -14.87 -24.72
CA ALA A 38 11.89 -16.21 -24.35
C ALA A 38 13.35 -16.24 -23.83
N ASN A 39 14.14 -15.21 -24.16
CA ASN A 39 15.54 -15.09 -23.74
C ASN A 39 15.72 -14.16 -22.52
N PHE A 40 14.63 -13.65 -21.94
CA PHE A 40 14.71 -12.79 -20.76
C PHE A 40 15.09 -13.61 -19.53
N HIS A 41 16.17 -13.22 -18.85
CA HIS A 41 16.64 -13.91 -17.65
C HIS A 41 16.68 -13.00 -16.41
N GLY A 42 16.16 -11.78 -16.50
CA GLY A 42 16.06 -10.87 -15.36
C GLY A 42 16.49 -9.44 -15.64
N ILE A 43 16.79 -8.70 -14.56
CA ILE A 43 17.04 -7.26 -14.56
C ILE A 43 18.37 -6.98 -13.87
N LYS A 44 19.15 -6.06 -14.42
CA LYS A 44 20.42 -5.55 -13.89
C LYS A 44 20.34 -4.06 -13.55
N MET A 45 21.34 -3.58 -12.81
CA MET A 45 21.50 -2.17 -12.43
C MET A 45 20.39 -1.67 -11.48
N ILE A 46 19.83 -2.56 -10.66
CA ILE A 46 18.79 -2.22 -9.69
C ILE A 46 19.42 -1.39 -8.57
N PRO A 47 18.92 -0.19 -8.23
CA PRO A 47 19.44 0.58 -7.11
C PRO A 47 19.37 -0.17 -5.77
N PRO A 48 20.14 0.23 -4.73
CA PRO A 48 19.94 -0.29 -3.39
C PRO A 48 18.57 0.09 -2.84
N GLY A 49 18.01 -0.78 -1.99
CA GLY A 49 16.75 -0.56 -1.30
C GLY A 49 15.69 -1.62 -1.63
N ILE A 50 14.45 -1.30 -1.26
CA ILE A 50 13.30 -2.18 -1.44
C ILE A 50 12.71 -1.91 -2.83
N HIS A 51 12.35 -2.99 -3.52
CA HIS A 51 11.71 -2.95 -4.83
C HIS A 51 10.52 -3.90 -4.86
N TYR A 52 9.51 -3.55 -5.65
CA TYR A 52 8.29 -4.34 -5.80
C TYR A 52 8.26 -5.00 -7.17
N CYS A 53 8.27 -6.34 -7.20
CA CYS A 53 8.20 -7.12 -8.43
C CYS A 53 6.81 -7.73 -8.57
N TYR A 54 6.26 -7.68 -9.77
CA TYR A 54 4.94 -8.23 -10.06
C TYR A 54 4.90 -8.84 -11.45
N TYR A 55 4.00 -9.80 -11.65
CA TYR A 55 3.89 -10.53 -12.89
C TYR A 55 2.49 -11.09 -13.10
N SER A 56 2.13 -11.28 -14.35
CA SER A 56 0.91 -11.95 -14.79
C SER A 56 1.25 -12.86 -15.95
N GLU A 57 0.85 -14.13 -15.85
CA GLU A 57 0.94 -15.04 -16.98
C GLU A 57 -0.03 -14.62 -18.08
N ARG A 58 0.33 -14.91 -19.33
CA ARG A 58 -0.55 -14.65 -20.47
C ARG A 58 -1.10 -15.97 -20.99
N ASP A 59 -2.42 -16.08 -21.02
CA ASP A 59 -3.07 -17.21 -21.65
C ASP A 59 -2.73 -17.25 -23.15
N LEU A 60 -2.28 -18.41 -23.64
CA LEU A 60 -1.80 -18.53 -25.01
C LEU A 60 -2.94 -18.47 -26.04
N LEU A 61 -4.16 -18.83 -25.65
CA LEU A 61 -5.36 -18.89 -26.49
C LEU A 61 -6.10 -17.55 -26.47
N THR A 62 -6.47 -17.05 -25.29
CA THR A 62 -7.27 -15.81 -25.14
C THR A 62 -6.41 -14.55 -25.21
N LYS A 63 -5.09 -14.67 -24.99
CA LYS A 63 -4.15 -13.55 -24.83
C LYS A 63 -4.43 -12.68 -23.61
N GLU A 64 -5.34 -13.07 -22.73
CA GLU A 64 -5.65 -12.36 -21.50
C GLU A 64 -4.58 -12.61 -20.44
N LEU A 65 -4.46 -11.66 -19.51
CA LEU A 65 -3.54 -11.76 -18.37
C LEU A 65 -4.24 -12.44 -17.20
N SER A 66 -3.52 -13.35 -16.52
CA SER A 66 -3.98 -13.96 -15.29
C SER A 66 -3.91 -12.99 -14.11
N ASN A 67 -4.49 -13.41 -12.98
CA ASN A 67 -4.39 -12.69 -11.72
C ASN A 67 -2.94 -12.37 -11.40
N ARG A 68 -2.69 -11.10 -11.09
CA ARG A 68 -1.36 -10.59 -10.83
C ARG A 68 -0.83 -11.18 -9.53
N GLN A 69 0.42 -11.57 -9.57
CA GLN A 69 1.17 -12.02 -8.41
C GLN A 69 2.38 -11.12 -8.22
N SER A 70 2.88 -11.06 -7.00
CA SER A 70 3.95 -10.12 -6.68
C SER A 70 4.72 -10.52 -5.43
N PHE A 71 5.91 -9.94 -5.29
CA PHE A 71 6.78 -10.10 -4.13
C PHE A 71 7.68 -8.86 -3.99
N PHE A 72 8.16 -8.63 -2.77
CA PHE A 72 9.17 -7.61 -2.52
C PHE A 72 10.57 -8.22 -2.56
N ILE A 73 11.53 -7.42 -3.02
CA ILE A 73 12.96 -7.72 -2.91
C ILE A 73 13.67 -6.58 -2.20
N GLU A 74 14.79 -6.90 -1.56
CA GLU A 74 15.67 -5.91 -0.94
C GLU A 74 17.08 -6.10 -1.48
N ILE A 75 17.62 -5.04 -2.10
CA ILE A 75 18.98 -5.01 -2.63
C ILE A 75 19.87 -4.31 -1.60
N LYS A 76 20.81 -5.04 -0.98
CA LYS A 76 21.81 -4.47 -0.07
C LYS A 76 23.17 -4.50 -0.72
N GLN A 77 23.75 -3.34 -0.95
CA GLN A 77 25.11 -3.25 -1.48
C GLN A 77 26.13 -3.16 -0.34
N PRO A 78 27.31 -3.78 -0.47
CA PRO A 78 27.77 -4.59 -1.62
C PRO A 78 27.48 -6.10 -1.50
N ASN A 79 26.96 -6.56 -0.36
CA ASN A 79 27.00 -7.98 0.03
C ASN A 79 25.78 -8.82 -0.42
N GLU A 80 24.64 -8.21 -0.75
CA GLU A 80 23.39 -8.87 -1.17
C GLU A 80 22.79 -8.15 -2.39
N MET A 81 23.57 -8.10 -3.47
CA MET A 81 23.17 -7.51 -4.74
C MET A 81 22.47 -8.50 -5.69
N LEU A 82 22.61 -9.81 -5.49
CA LEU A 82 22.05 -10.82 -6.40
C LEU A 82 20.87 -11.57 -5.77
N ILE A 83 19.75 -11.60 -6.48
CA ILE A 83 18.55 -12.37 -6.11
C ILE A 83 18.19 -13.30 -7.26
N VAL A 84 17.84 -14.55 -6.96
CA VAL A 84 17.46 -15.54 -7.96
C VAL A 84 16.05 -16.03 -7.69
N MET A 85 15.16 -15.75 -8.64
CA MET A 85 13.78 -16.21 -8.65
C MET A 85 13.61 -17.19 -9.81
N ARG A 86 13.09 -18.39 -9.54
CA ARG A 86 12.80 -19.39 -10.57
C ARG A 86 11.30 -19.62 -10.65
N TRP A 87 10.76 -19.59 -11.86
CA TRP A 87 9.36 -19.89 -12.11
C TRP A 87 9.05 -21.36 -11.85
N SER A 88 7.93 -21.62 -11.16
CA SER A 88 7.37 -22.96 -10.99
C SER A 88 6.00 -23.04 -11.64
N SER A 89 5.87 -23.84 -12.71
CA SER A 89 4.58 -24.07 -13.38
C SER A 89 3.62 -24.95 -12.57
N THR A 90 4.08 -25.64 -11.53
CA THR A 90 3.20 -26.44 -10.67
C THR A 90 2.50 -25.57 -9.62
N GLU A 91 3.23 -24.61 -9.07
CA GLU A 91 2.71 -23.66 -8.07
C GLU A 91 2.15 -22.38 -8.71
N ASN A 92 2.40 -22.18 -10.00
CA ASN A 92 2.19 -20.93 -10.74
C ASN A 92 2.76 -19.72 -9.98
N LEU A 93 3.95 -19.88 -9.39
CA LEU A 93 4.62 -18.87 -8.56
C LEU A 93 6.12 -18.86 -8.87
N PHE A 94 6.74 -17.68 -8.82
CA PHE A 94 8.19 -17.61 -8.68
C PHE A 94 8.62 -18.09 -7.30
N GLN A 95 9.72 -18.83 -7.23
CA GLN A 95 10.32 -19.30 -6.00
C GLN A 95 11.72 -18.72 -5.83
N ARG A 96 11.97 -18.11 -4.68
CA ARG A 96 13.31 -17.61 -4.33
C ARG A 96 14.25 -18.80 -4.11
N GLN A 97 15.31 -18.88 -4.92
CA GLN A 97 16.36 -19.86 -4.73
C GLN A 97 17.34 -19.38 -3.65
N GLN A 98 17.46 -20.13 -2.57
CA GLN A 98 18.50 -19.92 -1.56
C GLN A 98 19.84 -20.43 -2.11
N LEU A 99 20.86 -19.57 -2.09
CA LEU A 99 22.20 -19.90 -2.56
C LEU A 99 23.15 -19.99 -1.37
N THR A 100 24.02 -20.99 -1.36
CA THR A 100 25.18 -21.00 -0.47
C THR A 100 26.14 -19.86 -0.83
N SER A 101 27.00 -19.43 0.08
CA SER A 101 27.96 -18.34 -0.19
C SER A 101 28.84 -18.60 -1.42
N ASN A 102 29.22 -19.85 -1.65
CA ASN A 102 30.02 -20.22 -2.83
C ASN A 102 29.19 -20.13 -4.12
N GLU A 103 27.97 -20.66 -4.12
CA GLU A 103 27.07 -20.56 -5.27
C GLU A 103 26.74 -19.12 -5.60
N TYR A 104 26.51 -18.29 -4.57
CA TYR A 104 26.26 -16.86 -4.73
C TYR A 104 27.41 -16.17 -5.48
N GLU A 105 28.66 -16.36 -5.05
CA GLU A 105 29.82 -15.75 -5.71
C GLU A 105 30.06 -16.29 -7.13
N ILE A 106 29.84 -17.59 -7.36
CA ILE A 106 29.89 -18.18 -8.70
C ILE A 106 28.85 -17.48 -9.60
N ARG A 107 27.60 -17.38 -9.13
CA ARG A 107 26.50 -16.79 -9.89
C ARG A 107 26.70 -15.29 -10.11
N ARG A 108 27.24 -14.59 -9.12
CA ARG A 108 27.63 -13.18 -9.22
C ARG A 108 28.68 -12.98 -10.30
N ASN A 109 29.69 -13.86 -10.40
CA ASN A 109 30.72 -13.77 -11.44
C ASN A 109 30.17 -14.11 -12.84
N GLN A 110 29.19 -15.01 -12.94
CA GLN A 110 28.50 -15.32 -14.20
C GLN A 110 27.65 -14.15 -14.75
N ARG A 111 27.44 -13.06 -13.99
CA ARG A 111 26.65 -11.91 -14.45
C ARG A 111 27.14 -11.33 -15.78
N TYR A 112 28.45 -11.38 -16.04
CA TYR A 112 29.04 -10.85 -17.27
C TYR A 112 28.62 -11.66 -18.50
N GLU A 113 28.50 -12.98 -18.36
CA GLU A 113 28.04 -13.87 -19.43
C GLU A 113 26.55 -13.67 -19.68
N LEU A 114 25.78 -13.43 -18.61
CA LEU A 114 24.34 -13.21 -18.67
C LEU A 114 23.95 -11.79 -19.11
N ASP A 115 24.89 -10.86 -19.25
CA ASP A 115 24.61 -9.43 -19.45
C ASP A 115 23.66 -9.14 -20.62
N HIS A 116 23.78 -9.90 -21.71
CA HIS A 116 22.96 -9.81 -22.92
C HIS A 116 21.52 -10.33 -22.75
N LEU A 117 21.25 -11.08 -21.68
CA LEU A 117 19.95 -11.65 -21.33
C LEU A 117 19.23 -10.84 -20.24
N LEU A 118 19.87 -9.80 -19.71
CA LEU A 118 19.37 -8.97 -18.62
C LEU A 118 18.87 -7.61 -19.13
N GLY A 119 17.61 -7.30 -18.81
CA GLY A 119 17.02 -5.98 -19.00
C GLY A 119 17.65 -4.94 -18.08
N GLN A 120 17.75 -3.70 -18.52
CA GLN A 120 18.22 -2.60 -17.66
C GLN A 120 17.08 -2.11 -16.78
N TYR A 121 17.35 -1.88 -15.50
CA TYR A 121 16.38 -1.25 -14.61
C TYR A 121 15.98 0.14 -15.17
N PRO A 122 14.68 0.49 -15.17
CA PRO A 122 14.16 1.73 -15.73
C PRO A 122 14.48 2.95 -14.84
N LEU A 123 15.73 3.44 -14.91
CA LEU A 123 16.19 4.56 -14.07
C LEU A 123 15.41 5.87 -14.28
N ASN A 124 14.72 6.02 -15.41
CA ASN A 124 13.85 7.16 -15.69
C ASN A 124 12.64 7.22 -14.73
N THR A 125 12.14 6.08 -14.25
CA THR A 125 11.02 6.01 -13.30
C THR A 125 11.50 5.81 -11.85
N TYR A 126 12.81 5.76 -11.59
CA TYR A 126 13.31 5.53 -10.23
C TYR A 126 12.89 6.62 -9.23
N ARG A 127 12.86 7.89 -9.65
CA ARG A 127 12.38 8.99 -8.79
C ARG A 127 10.90 8.85 -8.44
N GLN A 128 10.12 8.28 -9.36
CA GLN A 128 8.70 7.98 -9.15
C GLN A 128 8.55 6.88 -8.09
N TRP A 129 9.33 5.81 -8.20
CA TRP A 129 9.38 4.77 -7.19
C TRP A 129 9.74 5.33 -5.81
N LEU A 130 10.82 6.10 -5.71
CA LEU A 130 11.25 6.70 -4.44
C LEU A 130 10.17 7.59 -3.81
N SER A 131 9.37 8.30 -4.62
CA SER A 131 8.28 9.13 -4.09
C SER A 131 7.14 8.34 -3.44
N LEU A 132 7.04 7.04 -3.75
CA LEU A 132 6.03 6.12 -3.24
C LEU A 132 6.55 5.17 -2.16
N SER A 133 7.87 4.99 -2.07
CA SER A 133 8.51 3.96 -1.25
C SER A 133 9.50 4.48 -0.20
N ASN A 134 9.66 5.80 -0.05
CA ASN A 134 10.66 6.41 0.84
C ASN A 134 10.51 6.09 2.34
N HIS A 135 9.33 5.63 2.78
CA HIS A 135 9.08 5.19 4.17
C HIS A 135 9.02 3.67 4.30
N LEU A 136 9.19 2.89 3.23
CA LEU A 136 9.26 1.44 3.34
C LEU A 136 10.48 1.03 4.17
N CYS A 137 10.25 0.13 5.12
CA CYS A 137 11.27 -0.46 5.97
C CYS A 137 11.09 -1.98 6.01
N TYR A 138 12.13 -2.74 5.65
CA TYR A 138 12.01 -4.19 5.50
C TYR A 138 11.56 -4.88 6.80
N ASN A 139 12.08 -4.42 7.94
CA ASN A 139 11.71 -4.92 9.27
C ASN A 139 10.22 -4.74 9.62
N PHE A 140 9.55 -3.74 9.02
CA PHE A 140 8.13 -3.49 9.24
C PHE A 140 7.29 -4.25 8.22
N ILE A 141 7.65 -4.20 6.93
CA ILE A 141 6.89 -4.93 5.90
C ILE A 141 6.93 -6.44 6.11
N GLU A 142 8.03 -7.02 6.60
CA GLU A 142 8.12 -8.47 6.86
C GLU A 142 7.05 -8.94 7.86
N LYS A 143 6.70 -8.11 8.85
CA LYS A 143 5.63 -8.42 9.80
C LYS A 143 4.24 -8.38 9.15
N ILE A 144 4.06 -7.57 8.10
CA ILE A 144 2.78 -7.32 7.43
C ILE A 144 2.55 -8.24 6.23
N LEU A 145 3.60 -8.55 5.46
CA LEU A 145 3.55 -9.36 4.22
C LEU A 145 3.06 -10.78 4.49
N PRO A 146 2.41 -11.47 3.54
CA PRO A 146 2.03 -12.87 3.68
C PRO A 146 3.18 -13.79 4.12
N LEU A 147 2.88 -14.91 4.81
CA LEU A 147 3.92 -15.78 5.40
C LEU A 147 4.87 -16.37 4.36
N ASN A 148 4.36 -16.61 3.14
CA ASN A 148 5.17 -17.08 2.03
C ASN A 148 5.89 -15.95 1.25
N GLY A 149 5.61 -14.69 1.59
CA GLY A 149 6.17 -13.50 0.95
C GLY A 149 5.54 -13.12 -0.40
N TYR A 150 4.53 -13.86 -0.88
CA TYR A 150 3.86 -13.62 -2.15
C TYR A 150 2.48 -13.00 -1.95
N ILE A 151 2.16 -12.05 -2.82
CA ILE A 151 0.89 -11.34 -2.81
C ILE A 151 0.15 -11.65 -4.10
N CYS A 152 -1.08 -12.13 -3.98
CA CYS A 152 -1.98 -12.39 -5.10
C CYS A 152 -3.01 -11.25 -5.19
N SER A 153 -3.31 -10.78 -6.40
CA SER A 153 -4.32 -9.73 -6.62
C SER A 153 -5.71 -10.17 -6.16
N ALA A 154 -5.99 -11.47 -6.24
CA ALA A 154 -7.20 -12.09 -5.73
C ALA A 154 -6.92 -12.86 -4.43
N ASN A 155 -7.88 -12.81 -3.51
CA ASN A 155 -7.82 -13.54 -2.25
C ASN A 155 -7.76 -15.06 -2.48
N VAL A 156 -6.77 -15.70 -1.87
CA VAL A 156 -6.59 -17.15 -1.90
C VAL A 156 -7.31 -17.75 -0.70
N PHE A 157 -8.33 -18.56 -0.95
CA PHE A 157 -9.11 -19.23 0.10
C PHE A 157 -8.58 -20.65 0.33
N ASN A 158 -8.72 -21.15 1.55
CA ASN A 158 -8.47 -22.56 1.83
C ASN A 158 -9.46 -23.41 1.03
N SER A 159 -8.98 -24.48 0.40
CA SER A 159 -9.87 -25.46 -0.21
C SER A 159 -10.74 -26.07 0.88
N CYS A 160 -12.03 -25.71 0.90
CA CYS A 160 -12.98 -26.45 1.72
C CYS A 160 -13.00 -27.88 1.17
N GLU A 161 -12.59 -28.87 1.97
CA GLU A 161 -12.91 -30.25 1.65
C GLU A 161 -14.44 -30.34 1.55
N TYR A 162 -14.95 -30.47 0.33
CA TYR A 162 -16.36 -30.76 0.11
C TYR A 162 -16.56 -32.17 0.65
N LYS A 163 -16.89 -32.28 1.94
CA LYS A 163 -17.38 -33.52 2.52
C LYS A 163 -18.68 -33.81 1.79
N LYS A 164 -18.64 -34.66 0.76
CA LYS A 164 -19.83 -35.29 0.21
C LYS A 164 -20.48 -36.04 1.37
N THR A 165 -21.38 -35.37 2.08
CA THR A 165 -22.30 -36.08 2.94
C THR A 165 -23.39 -36.59 2.01
N ASP A 166 -23.58 -37.91 1.93
CA ASP A 166 -24.73 -38.51 1.23
C ASP A 166 -26.07 -38.20 1.94
N ASN A 167 -26.12 -37.13 2.73
CA ASN A 167 -27.25 -36.73 3.53
C ASN A 167 -28.25 -35.97 2.66
N LYS A 168 -29.39 -36.63 2.40
CA LYS A 168 -30.55 -36.06 1.70
C LYS A 168 -31.10 -34.77 2.35
N GLU A 169 -30.70 -34.44 3.57
CA GLU A 169 -31.08 -33.21 4.28
C GLU A 169 -30.34 -31.95 3.77
N GLU A 170 -29.20 -32.09 3.09
CA GLU A 170 -28.39 -30.94 2.63
C GLU A 170 -29.12 -30.12 1.54
N TYR A 171 -30.01 -30.76 0.77
CA TYR A 171 -30.85 -30.14 -0.26
C TYR A 171 -32.24 -29.69 0.26
N SER A 172 -32.49 -29.81 1.57
CA SER A 172 -33.75 -29.35 2.16
C SER A 172 -33.78 -27.82 2.29
N ILE A 173 -34.96 -27.22 2.19
CA ILE A 173 -35.13 -25.78 2.43
C ILE A 173 -34.77 -25.49 3.90
N PRO A 174 -33.83 -24.57 4.20
CA PRO A 174 -33.48 -24.20 5.57
C PRO A 174 -34.70 -23.70 6.34
N LYS A 175 -34.83 -24.05 7.62
CA LYS A 175 -36.00 -23.64 8.43
C LYS A 175 -35.92 -22.18 8.87
N ASN A 176 -34.72 -21.61 8.95
CA ASN A 176 -34.47 -20.22 9.33
C ASN A 176 -33.13 -19.72 8.74
N LEU A 177 -32.89 -18.42 8.88
CA LEU A 177 -31.68 -17.76 8.35
C LEU A 177 -30.38 -18.30 8.97
N SER A 178 -30.35 -18.58 10.28
CA SER A 178 -29.15 -19.09 10.95
C SER A 178 -28.77 -20.50 10.47
N GLU A 179 -29.76 -21.34 10.18
CA GLU A 179 -29.55 -22.65 9.56
C GLU A 179 -29.11 -22.52 8.10
N ALA A 180 -29.60 -21.52 7.37
CA ALA A 180 -29.13 -21.24 6.01
C ALA A 180 -27.66 -20.79 6.03
N GLU A 181 -27.28 -19.90 6.95
CA GLU A 181 -25.91 -19.39 7.11
C GLU A 181 -24.93 -20.48 7.53
N SER A 182 -25.33 -21.39 8.42
CA SER A 182 -24.45 -22.49 8.88
C SER A 182 -24.17 -23.54 7.79
N ARG A 183 -25.03 -23.61 6.77
CA ARG A 183 -24.86 -24.49 5.59
C ARG A 183 -23.98 -23.86 4.50
N LEU A 184 -23.67 -22.56 4.58
CA LEU A 184 -22.81 -21.91 3.60
C LEU A 184 -21.35 -22.38 3.76
N PRO A 185 -20.59 -22.53 2.67
CA PRO A 185 -19.17 -22.82 2.74
C PRO A 185 -18.45 -21.74 3.56
N GLN A 186 -17.67 -22.15 4.55
CA GLN A 186 -16.82 -21.22 5.30
C GLN A 186 -15.62 -20.81 4.46
N MET A 187 -15.73 -19.65 3.81
CA MET A 187 -14.64 -19.05 3.04
C MET A 187 -13.61 -18.44 3.99
N THR A 188 -12.62 -19.25 4.38
CA THR A 188 -11.48 -18.78 5.18
C THR A 188 -10.28 -18.50 4.28
N LEU A 189 -9.65 -17.35 4.48
CA LEU A 189 -8.43 -16.99 3.75
C LEU A 189 -7.30 -17.96 4.10
N ASN A 190 -6.47 -18.26 3.10
CA ASN A 190 -5.25 -19.03 3.30
C ASN A 190 -4.20 -18.14 3.97
N SER A 191 -3.82 -18.51 5.19
CA SER A 191 -2.87 -17.76 6.02
C SER A 191 -1.48 -17.61 5.37
N GLN A 192 -1.13 -18.45 4.40
CA GLN A 192 0.11 -18.31 3.63
C GLN A 192 0.12 -17.08 2.74
N PHE A 193 -1.05 -16.69 2.22
CA PHE A 193 -1.24 -15.58 1.26
C PHE A 193 -1.94 -14.35 1.87
N ALA A 194 -2.50 -14.48 3.08
CA ALA A 194 -3.18 -13.39 3.75
C ALA A 194 -2.19 -12.37 4.32
N PHE A 195 -2.46 -11.08 4.08
CA PHE A 195 -1.77 -10.00 4.77
C PHE A 195 -2.03 -10.02 6.27
N ARG A 196 -1.04 -9.58 7.03
CA ARG A 196 -1.12 -9.37 8.48
C ARG A 196 -1.14 -7.88 8.78
N PHE A 197 -2.11 -7.18 8.18
CA PHE A 197 -2.31 -5.75 8.38
C PHE A 197 -2.52 -5.41 9.85
N THR A 198 -2.15 -4.18 10.21
CA THR A 198 -2.44 -3.64 11.53
C THR A 198 -3.94 -3.56 11.74
N ILE A 199 -4.42 -4.11 12.85
CA ILE A 199 -5.83 -4.09 13.19
C ILE A 199 -6.18 -2.71 13.78
N ILE A 200 -7.09 -2.00 13.11
CA ILE A 200 -7.62 -0.72 13.56
C ILE A 200 -9.04 -0.96 14.07
N GLU A 201 -9.25 -0.81 15.38
CA GLU A 201 -10.51 -1.16 16.03
C GLU A 201 -11.58 -0.11 15.73
N LYS A 202 -12.57 -0.44 14.89
CA LYS A 202 -13.65 0.49 14.52
C LYS A 202 -14.68 0.72 15.64
N ASN A 203 -14.90 -0.26 16.52
CA ASN A 203 -15.88 -0.19 17.61
C ASN A 203 -15.38 -0.93 18.86
N LYS A 204 -15.09 -0.18 19.93
CA LYS A 204 -14.80 -0.76 21.24
C LYS A 204 -16.09 -0.83 22.05
N ASN A 205 -16.59 -2.04 22.27
CA ASN A 205 -17.87 -2.32 22.94
C ASN A 205 -17.88 -2.04 24.46
N PHE A 206 -16.79 -1.50 25.04
CA PHE A 206 -16.54 -1.54 26.49
C PHE A 206 -16.26 -0.18 27.15
N TYR A 207 -16.51 0.92 26.47
CA TYR A 207 -16.26 2.26 27.03
C TYR A 207 -17.47 2.85 27.75
N SER A 208 -17.22 3.68 28.77
CA SER A 208 -18.24 4.57 29.31
C SER A 208 -18.66 5.60 28.24
N GLY A 209 -19.86 6.17 28.34
CA GLY A 209 -20.37 7.12 27.32
C GLY A 209 -19.45 8.32 27.08
N SER A 210 -18.77 8.84 28.11
CA SER A 210 -17.79 9.91 27.99
C SER A 210 -16.51 9.46 27.29
N ASP A 211 -16.01 8.26 27.61
CA ASP A 211 -14.80 7.70 27.02
C ASP A 211 -15.03 7.33 25.54
N LEU A 212 -16.25 6.88 25.19
CA LEU A 212 -16.66 6.66 23.80
C LEU A 212 -16.56 7.96 23.00
N THR A 213 -17.17 9.03 23.50
CA THR A 213 -17.16 10.33 22.82
C THR A 213 -15.73 10.85 22.67
N GLN A 214 -14.92 10.82 23.74
CA GLN A 214 -13.53 11.28 23.68
C GLN A 214 -12.67 10.46 22.71
N SER A 215 -12.83 9.13 22.71
CA SER A 215 -12.10 8.23 21.81
C SER A 215 -12.47 8.39 20.34
N LYS A 216 -13.68 8.90 20.04
CA LYS A 216 -14.14 9.22 18.68
C LYS A 216 -13.71 10.60 18.22
N LEU A 217 -13.55 11.56 19.14
CA LEU A 217 -13.05 12.90 18.84
C LEU A 217 -11.54 12.93 18.58
N ASP A 218 -10.76 12.18 19.36
CA ASP A 218 -9.30 12.16 19.23
C ASP A 218 -8.75 10.73 19.36
N ARG A 219 -8.22 10.21 18.26
CA ARG A 219 -7.64 8.87 18.17
C ARG A 219 -6.12 8.83 18.40
N THR A 220 -5.52 9.92 18.90
CA THR A 220 -4.07 10.00 19.16
C THR A 220 -3.54 8.86 20.04
N ASN A 221 -4.29 8.46 21.08
CA ASN A 221 -3.89 7.36 21.96
C ASN A 221 -3.93 5.99 21.26
N GLU A 222 -4.86 5.79 20.33
CA GLU A 222 -4.94 4.56 19.53
C GLU A 222 -3.75 4.48 18.57
N LEU A 223 -3.43 5.58 17.89
CA LEU A 223 -2.24 5.70 17.04
C LEU A 223 -0.96 5.37 17.84
N GLU A 224 -0.83 5.93 19.04
CA GLU A 224 0.32 5.67 19.94
C GLU A 224 0.42 4.20 20.36
N LYS A 225 -0.71 3.58 20.72
CA LYS A 225 -0.74 2.15 21.03
C LYS A 225 -0.24 1.32 19.85
N ILE A 226 -0.75 1.59 18.65
CA ILE A 226 -0.42 0.83 17.44
C ILE A 226 1.09 0.87 17.18
N PHE A 227 1.71 2.04 17.13
CA PHE A 227 3.13 2.10 16.78
C PHE A 227 4.05 1.59 17.89
N ASN A 228 3.61 1.62 19.14
CA ASN A 228 4.31 1.00 20.25
C ASN A 228 4.28 -0.53 20.16
N GLU A 229 3.14 -1.12 19.82
CA GLU A 229 2.97 -2.58 19.76
C GLU A 229 3.55 -3.20 18.49
N HIS A 230 3.34 -2.58 17.32
CA HIS A 230 3.67 -3.18 16.03
C HIS A 230 4.98 -2.68 15.42
N PHE A 231 5.37 -1.44 15.73
CA PHE A 231 6.43 -0.72 15.03
C PHE A 231 7.61 -0.31 15.91
N ASN A 232 7.85 -1.03 17.01
CA ASN A 232 8.98 -0.77 17.92
C ASN A 232 9.04 0.69 18.41
N SER A 233 7.89 1.26 18.75
CA SER A 233 7.73 2.67 19.14
C SER A 233 8.15 3.68 18.06
N ASN A 234 8.14 3.29 16.78
CA ASN A 234 8.44 4.18 15.66
C ASN A 234 7.16 4.52 14.86
N ILE A 235 6.71 5.76 14.95
CA ILE A 235 5.53 6.27 14.24
C ILE A 235 5.63 6.13 12.71
N TYR A 236 6.84 6.14 12.15
CA TYR A 236 7.04 5.95 10.70
C TYR A 236 6.68 4.53 10.23
N GLY A 237 6.49 3.57 11.13
CA GLY A 237 5.91 2.28 10.79
C GLY A 237 4.50 2.38 10.20
N ILE A 238 3.74 3.40 10.62
CA ILE A 238 2.41 3.70 10.06
C ILE A 238 2.52 4.19 8.60
N LEU A 239 3.47 5.08 8.30
CA LEU A 239 3.72 5.52 6.92
C LEU A 239 4.28 4.38 6.06
N CYS A 240 5.09 3.50 6.63
CA CYS A 240 5.55 2.28 5.97
C CYS A 240 4.37 1.40 5.55
N GLU A 241 3.43 1.11 6.46
CA GLU A 241 2.25 0.31 6.13
C GLU A 241 1.34 1.04 5.12
N LEU A 242 1.15 2.36 5.27
CA LEU A 242 0.37 3.17 4.35
C LEU A 242 0.94 3.12 2.91
N GLN A 243 2.26 3.27 2.75
CA GLN A 243 2.92 3.15 1.45
C GLN A 243 2.87 1.74 0.90
N LEU A 244 3.08 0.73 1.74
CA LEU A 244 2.94 -0.68 1.37
C LEU A 244 1.54 -0.94 0.79
N CYS A 245 0.50 -0.52 1.51
CA CYS A 245 -0.89 -0.67 1.12
C CYS A 245 -1.19 -0.01 -0.24
N PHE A 246 -0.70 1.22 -0.44
CA PHE A 246 -0.83 1.91 -1.72
C PHE A 246 -0.13 1.16 -2.85
N ILE A 247 1.11 0.70 -2.64
CA ILE A 247 1.91 0.00 -3.67
C ILE A 247 1.25 -1.31 -4.09
N VAL A 248 0.81 -2.13 -3.12
CA VAL A 248 0.20 -3.44 -3.44
C VAL A 248 -1.18 -3.29 -4.06
N PHE A 249 -1.88 -2.20 -3.77
CA PHE A 249 -3.11 -1.84 -4.47
C PHE A 249 -2.82 -1.36 -5.90
N PHE A 250 -2.03 -0.30 -6.04
CA PHE A 250 -1.82 0.42 -7.29
C PHE A 250 -1.05 -0.41 -8.32
N LEU A 251 0.02 -1.10 -7.91
CA LEU A 251 0.84 -1.91 -8.81
C LEU A 251 0.47 -3.40 -8.75
N GLY A 252 0.04 -3.89 -7.60
CA GLY A 252 -0.30 -5.29 -7.36
C GLY A 252 -1.74 -5.68 -7.64
N HIS A 253 -2.62 -4.69 -7.84
CA HIS A 253 -4.06 -4.86 -8.01
C HIS A 253 -4.73 -5.59 -6.83
N PHE A 254 -4.14 -5.49 -5.62
CA PHE A 254 -4.70 -6.08 -4.41
C PHE A 254 -5.65 -5.09 -3.71
N TYR A 255 -6.95 -5.29 -3.91
CA TYR A 255 -7.98 -4.34 -3.46
C TYR A 255 -8.02 -4.13 -1.94
N ASP A 256 -7.84 -5.18 -1.13
CA ASP A 256 -7.87 -5.03 0.34
C ASP A 256 -6.74 -4.12 0.85
N GLY A 257 -5.66 -3.94 0.07
CA GLY A 257 -4.64 -2.92 0.33
C GLY A 257 -5.21 -1.50 0.31
N PHE A 258 -6.17 -1.20 -0.57
CA PHE A 258 -6.84 0.10 -0.58
C PHE A 258 -7.77 0.30 0.62
N GLU A 259 -8.49 -0.74 1.03
CA GLU A 259 -9.33 -0.68 2.24
C GLU A 259 -8.49 -0.39 3.49
N GLN A 260 -7.33 -1.05 3.63
CA GLN A 260 -6.42 -0.78 4.73
C GLN A 260 -5.80 0.62 4.63
N TRP A 261 -5.41 1.05 3.42
CA TRP A 261 -4.92 2.41 3.17
C TRP A 261 -5.92 3.46 3.65
N LYS A 262 -7.21 3.30 3.33
CA LYS A 262 -8.29 4.21 3.80
C LYS A 262 -8.40 4.20 5.33
N CYS A 263 -8.31 3.03 5.96
CA CYS A 263 -8.40 2.92 7.42
C CYS A 263 -7.23 3.62 8.13
N LEU A 264 -5.99 3.46 7.63
CA LEU A 264 -4.81 4.15 8.15
C LEU A 264 -4.87 5.65 7.92
N PHE A 265 -5.30 6.06 6.72
CA PHE A 265 -5.48 7.45 6.36
C PHE A 265 -6.48 8.16 7.28
N GLN A 266 -7.66 7.56 7.48
CA GLN A 266 -8.69 8.05 8.39
C GLN A 266 -8.19 8.13 9.83
N LEU A 267 -7.48 7.11 10.31
CA LEU A 267 -6.87 7.12 11.65
C LEU A 267 -5.95 8.33 11.82
N ILE A 268 -4.99 8.54 10.91
CA ILE A 268 -4.04 9.66 10.99
C ILE A 268 -4.77 11.01 10.96
N CYS A 269 -5.79 11.16 10.10
CA CYS A 269 -6.55 12.40 10.00
C CYS A 269 -7.42 12.70 11.23
N SER A 270 -7.77 11.67 12.01
CA SER A 270 -8.62 11.78 13.21
C SER A 270 -7.86 12.01 14.53
N CYS A 271 -6.54 12.20 14.49
CA CYS A 271 -5.72 12.39 15.69
C CYS A 271 -5.46 13.87 15.95
N GLN A 272 -6.31 14.51 16.76
CA GLN A 272 -6.24 15.94 17.04
C GLN A 272 -4.96 16.35 17.79
N LYS A 273 -4.51 15.59 18.79
CA LYS A 273 -3.29 15.98 19.53
C LYS A 273 -1.99 15.59 18.83
N ALA A 274 -2.07 14.72 17.82
CA ALA A 274 -0.90 14.12 17.19
C ALA A 274 -0.11 15.10 16.33
N TYR A 275 -0.74 16.09 15.68
CA TYR A 275 0.01 17.05 14.85
C TYR A 275 0.85 18.03 15.68
N CYS A 276 0.43 18.39 16.90
CA CYS A 276 1.27 19.17 17.81
C CYS A 276 2.44 18.34 18.35
N ARG A 277 2.20 17.04 18.59
CA ARG A 277 3.21 16.13 19.14
C ARG A 277 4.25 15.69 18.09
N TRP A 278 3.83 15.52 16.84
CA TRP A 278 4.66 15.01 15.75
C TRP A 278 4.45 15.80 14.43
N PRO A 279 4.73 17.12 14.39
CA PRO A 279 4.47 17.95 13.21
C PRO A 279 5.25 17.48 11.97
N ILE A 280 6.50 17.05 12.15
CA ILE A 280 7.35 16.53 11.06
C ILE A 280 6.74 15.27 10.42
N PHE A 281 6.15 14.38 11.23
CA PHE A 281 5.45 13.20 10.72
C PHE A 281 4.27 13.59 9.84
N TYR A 282 3.51 14.63 10.21
CA TYR A 282 2.39 15.11 9.39
C TYR A 282 2.86 15.80 8.10
N ILE A 283 4.01 16.48 8.10
CA ILE A 283 4.62 17.00 6.86
C ILE A 283 4.95 15.86 5.90
N ASP A 284 5.57 14.79 6.40
CA ASP A 284 5.92 13.60 5.62
C ASP A 284 4.69 12.79 5.17
N PHE A 285 3.65 12.73 6.01
CA PHE A 285 2.35 12.16 5.67
C PHE A 285 1.70 12.93 4.52
N LEU A 286 1.59 14.26 4.62
CA LEU A 286 1.03 15.10 3.56
C LEU A 286 1.85 14.98 2.27
N GLN A 287 3.17 14.85 2.38
CA GLN A 287 4.03 14.59 1.22
C GLN A 287 3.71 13.23 0.57
N THR A 288 3.58 12.18 1.37
CA THR A 288 3.22 10.84 0.91
C THR A 288 1.88 10.84 0.18
N ILE A 289 0.87 11.45 0.79
CA ILE A 289 -0.48 11.56 0.23
C ILE A 289 -0.48 12.39 -1.05
N TYR A 290 0.28 13.48 -1.11
CA TYR A 290 0.40 14.30 -2.32
C TYR A 290 0.86 13.46 -3.51
N PHE A 291 1.93 12.67 -3.34
CA PHE A 291 2.43 11.83 -4.42
C PHE A 291 1.44 10.72 -4.79
N GLN A 292 0.85 10.04 -3.79
CA GLN A 292 -0.14 8.98 -4.03
C GLN A 292 -1.38 9.48 -4.79
N LEU A 293 -1.97 10.60 -4.35
CA LEU A 293 -3.12 11.22 -5.03
C LEU A 293 -2.77 11.72 -6.43
N LYS A 294 -1.55 12.22 -6.64
CA LYS A 294 -1.08 12.61 -7.97
C LYS A 294 -0.97 11.44 -8.94
N TYR A 295 -0.63 10.24 -8.47
CA TYR A 295 -0.67 9.05 -9.33
C TYR A 295 -2.10 8.65 -9.66
N PHE A 296 -3.00 8.72 -8.67
CA PHE A 296 -4.41 8.49 -8.95
C PHE A 296 -4.95 9.46 -9.99
N SER A 297 -4.71 10.77 -9.88
CA SER A 297 -5.23 11.74 -10.85
C SER A 297 -4.70 11.56 -12.28
N ASN A 298 -3.48 11.03 -12.43
CA ASN A 298 -2.84 10.84 -13.74
C ASN A 298 -3.15 9.48 -14.37
N ASP A 299 -3.72 8.55 -13.61
CA ASP A 299 -4.07 7.24 -14.10
C ASP A 299 -5.50 7.26 -14.65
N SER A 300 -5.64 7.20 -15.97
CA SER A 300 -6.94 7.19 -16.64
C SER A 300 -7.81 5.96 -16.28
N ILE A 301 -7.22 4.90 -15.70
CA ILE A 301 -7.95 3.67 -15.36
C ILE A 301 -8.49 3.73 -13.92
N HIS A 302 -7.69 4.15 -12.95
CA HIS A 302 -8.09 4.20 -11.54
C HIS A 302 -8.52 5.60 -11.07
N GLY A 303 -8.05 6.67 -11.70
CA GLY A 303 -8.24 8.06 -11.27
C GLY A 303 -9.64 8.62 -11.47
N GLU A 304 -10.25 8.34 -12.62
CA GLU A 304 -11.54 8.93 -13.00
C GLU A 304 -12.73 8.35 -12.22
N HIS A 305 -12.57 7.21 -11.55
CA HIS A 305 -13.67 6.52 -10.86
C HIS A 305 -13.45 6.29 -9.36
N LEU A 306 -12.22 6.31 -8.85
CA LEU A 306 -11.95 6.00 -7.44
C LEU A 306 -12.15 7.18 -6.49
N PHE A 307 -12.07 8.42 -6.99
CA PHE A 307 -12.20 9.66 -6.19
C PHE A 307 -13.26 10.62 -6.69
N VAL A 308 -13.87 10.33 -7.85
CA VAL A 308 -14.99 11.09 -8.40
C VAL A 308 -16.28 10.46 -7.88
N ASP A 309 -16.47 10.51 -6.56
CA ASP A 309 -17.83 10.40 -6.04
C ASP A 309 -18.60 11.65 -6.52
N ILE A 310 -19.77 11.44 -7.11
CA ILE A 310 -20.62 12.50 -7.70
C ILE A 310 -21.04 13.51 -6.61
N ASP A 311 -20.92 13.14 -5.34
CA ASP A 311 -21.14 14.01 -4.18
C ASP A 311 -19.87 14.08 -3.30
N GLN A 312 -19.32 15.29 -3.15
CA GLN A 312 -18.17 15.56 -2.28
C GLN A 312 -18.46 15.15 -0.83
N GLN A 313 -19.73 15.18 -0.41
CA GLN A 313 -20.17 14.82 0.93
C GLN A 313 -20.22 13.31 1.19
N GLU A 314 -20.04 12.43 0.20
CA GLU A 314 -19.95 10.97 0.44
C GLU A 314 -18.51 10.45 0.41
N ASN A 315 -17.57 11.26 -0.10
CA ASN A 315 -16.17 10.88 -0.22
C ASN A 315 -15.46 10.86 1.15
N SER A 316 -15.18 9.66 1.64
CA SER A 316 -14.53 9.46 2.94
C SER A 316 -13.12 10.08 3.07
N ILE A 317 -12.41 10.27 1.95
CA ILE A 317 -11.07 10.86 1.92
C ILE A 317 -11.17 12.38 2.03
N TYR A 318 -12.12 12.97 1.30
CA TYR A 318 -12.44 14.40 1.42
C TYR A 318 -12.78 14.74 2.88
N LYS A 319 -13.72 14.02 3.51
CA LYS A 319 -14.09 14.25 4.92
C LYS A 319 -12.93 14.11 5.89
N SER A 320 -12.04 13.15 5.64
CA SER A 320 -10.86 12.95 6.48
C SER A 320 -9.89 14.13 6.37
N LEU A 321 -9.67 14.65 5.15
CA LEU A 321 -8.83 15.82 4.92
C LEU A 321 -9.46 17.10 5.47
N GLU A 322 -10.76 17.27 5.31
CA GLU A 322 -11.53 18.37 5.89
C GLU A 322 -11.36 18.40 7.41
N ASN A 323 -11.60 17.27 8.08
CA ASN A 323 -11.36 17.12 9.51
C ASN A 323 -9.89 17.41 9.88
N LEU A 324 -8.91 16.90 9.11
CA LEU A 324 -7.49 17.18 9.36
C LEU A 324 -7.19 18.68 9.27
N PHE A 325 -7.66 19.36 8.23
CA PHE A 325 -7.38 20.77 8.02
C PHE A 325 -8.11 21.67 9.01
N ALA A 326 -9.36 21.38 9.35
CA ALA A 326 -10.11 22.09 10.38
C ALA A 326 -9.40 22.00 11.73
N ASN A 327 -8.99 20.78 12.13
CA ASN A 327 -8.28 20.56 13.39
C ASN A 327 -6.95 21.33 13.47
N ILE A 328 -6.15 21.32 12.39
CA ILE A 328 -4.88 22.07 12.34
C ILE A 328 -5.12 23.59 12.42
N SER A 329 -6.21 24.08 11.82
CA SER A 329 -6.53 25.51 11.79
C SER A 329 -7.00 26.02 13.16
N ILE A 330 -7.91 25.29 13.82
CA ILE A 330 -8.43 25.63 15.16
C ILE A 330 -7.30 25.76 16.20
N PHE A 331 -6.32 24.87 16.17
CA PHE A 331 -5.21 24.92 17.13
C PHE A 331 -4.27 26.11 16.93
N ASN A 332 -4.09 26.57 15.69
CA ASN A 332 -3.29 27.76 15.40
C ASN A 332 -3.88 29.02 16.07
N ASP A 333 -5.20 29.09 16.21
CA ASP A 333 -5.89 30.23 16.80
C ASP A 333 -5.88 30.23 18.34
N HIS A 334 -5.83 29.04 18.97
CA HIS A 334 -5.98 28.90 20.43
C HIS A 334 -4.67 28.74 21.20
N GLU A 335 -3.62 28.16 20.60
CA GLU A 335 -2.34 27.90 21.26
C GLU A 335 -1.20 28.48 20.42
N GLN A 336 -0.91 29.79 20.59
CA GLN A 336 0.24 30.47 19.98
C GLN A 336 1.56 29.86 20.49
N MET A 337 1.96 28.73 19.92
CA MET A 337 3.26 28.12 20.14
C MET A 337 4.21 28.60 19.06
N GLU A 338 5.32 29.25 19.45
CA GLU A 338 6.46 29.51 18.57
C GLU A 338 7.17 28.19 18.21
N ASN A 339 6.57 27.39 17.34
CA ASN A 339 7.14 26.15 16.83
C ASN A 339 7.29 26.21 15.30
N ASN A 340 8.53 26.40 14.86
CA ASN A 340 8.93 26.44 13.44
C ASN A 340 8.40 25.23 12.64
N ASP A 341 8.30 24.05 13.25
CA ASP A 341 7.80 22.86 12.54
C ASP A 341 6.28 22.86 12.37
N LEU A 342 5.53 23.50 13.27
CA LEU A 342 4.09 23.69 13.12
C LEU A 342 3.78 24.72 12.02
N GLU A 343 4.56 25.81 11.95
CA GLU A 343 4.44 26.79 10.86
C GLU A 343 4.68 26.14 9.48
N LYS A 344 5.71 25.29 9.37
CA LYS A 344 5.96 24.51 8.14
C LYS A 344 4.82 23.56 7.83
N LEU A 345 4.21 22.94 8.84
CA LEU A 345 3.06 22.06 8.64
C LEU A 345 1.87 22.86 8.07
N ILE A 346 1.57 24.03 8.62
CA ILE A 346 0.51 24.92 8.12
C ILE A 346 0.78 25.34 6.67
N GLU A 347 2.02 25.72 6.34
CA GLU A 347 2.42 26.04 4.96
C GLU A 347 2.20 24.82 4.04
N ARG A 348 2.55 23.61 4.51
CA ARG A 348 2.36 22.36 3.77
C ARG A 348 0.88 22.05 3.56
N CYS A 349 0.02 22.28 4.54
CA CYS A 349 -1.43 22.17 4.43
C CYS A 349 -1.98 23.13 3.38
N GLY A 350 -1.55 24.39 3.35
CA GLY A 350 -1.95 25.36 2.33
C GLY A 350 -1.59 24.90 0.90
N LYS A 351 -0.37 24.40 0.70
CA LYS A 351 0.06 23.81 -0.58
C LYS A 351 -0.75 22.58 -0.97
N MET A 352 -1.12 21.75 0.00
CA MET A 352 -1.97 20.59 -0.22
C MET A 352 -3.40 20.99 -0.63
N LYS A 353 -4.03 21.93 0.10
CA LYS A 353 -5.35 22.48 -0.24
C LYS A 353 -5.36 23.01 -1.69
N GLN A 354 -4.33 23.76 -2.09
CA GLN A 354 -4.19 24.26 -3.46
C GLN A 354 -4.10 23.13 -4.50
N PHE A 355 -3.26 22.11 -4.26
CA PHE A 355 -3.16 20.96 -5.15
C PHE A 355 -4.49 20.21 -5.31
N LEU A 356 -5.21 20.00 -4.21
CA LEU A 356 -6.50 19.31 -4.21
C LEU A 356 -7.57 20.11 -4.95
N TYR A 357 -7.56 21.43 -4.81
CA TYR A 357 -8.42 22.31 -5.61
C TYR A 357 -8.09 22.22 -7.10
N ASP A 358 -6.82 22.38 -7.47
CA ASP A 358 -6.40 22.37 -8.88
C ASP A 358 -6.68 21.03 -9.57
N THR A 359 -6.57 19.92 -8.83
CA THR A 359 -6.67 18.56 -9.38
C THR A 359 -8.09 18.00 -9.32
N PHE A 360 -8.80 18.19 -8.21
CA PHE A 360 -10.10 17.55 -7.93
C PHE A 360 -11.24 18.54 -7.72
N GLN A 361 -10.95 19.86 -7.74
CA GLN A 361 -11.92 20.92 -7.41
C GLN A 361 -12.50 20.81 -5.99
N TRP A 362 -11.77 20.18 -5.07
CA TRP A 362 -12.13 20.10 -3.66
C TRP A 362 -11.82 21.43 -2.95
N ARG A 363 -12.76 21.92 -2.15
CA ARG A 363 -12.62 23.13 -1.35
C ARG A 363 -12.73 22.75 0.11
N PHE A 364 -11.88 23.30 0.96
CA PHE A 364 -11.89 23.01 2.39
C PHE A 364 -12.09 24.33 3.13
N ASP A 365 -13.28 24.51 3.66
CA ASP A 365 -13.62 25.65 4.53
C ASP A 365 -13.08 25.38 5.94
N ASP A 366 -12.82 26.46 6.69
CA ASP A 366 -12.29 26.35 8.05
C ASP A 366 -13.37 25.89 9.07
N GLU A 367 -14.65 26.05 8.73
CA GLU A 367 -15.82 25.48 9.44
C GLU A 367 -16.69 24.68 8.45
N PRO A 368 -16.84 23.35 8.63
CA PRO A 368 -17.77 22.54 7.85
C PRO A 368 -19.21 23.06 7.97
N ASP A 369 -19.99 23.01 6.89
CA ASP A 369 -21.38 23.51 6.90
C ASP A 369 -22.26 22.84 7.98
N ASP A 370 -22.01 21.56 8.27
CA ASP A 370 -22.73 20.80 9.30
C ASP A 370 -22.40 21.25 10.74
N GLU A 371 -21.31 22.00 10.92
CA GLU A 371 -20.89 22.55 12.20
C GLU A 371 -21.33 24.02 12.39
N LYS A 372 -21.89 24.65 11.35
CA LYS A 372 -22.40 26.03 11.44
C LYS A 372 -23.67 26.08 12.28
N PRO A 373 -23.80 27.08 13.17
CA PRO A 373 -25.00 27.22 13.98
C PRO A 373 -26.22 27.46 13.09
N ILE A 374 -27.32 26.76 13.36
CA ILE A 374 -28.59 27.01 12.67
C ILE A 374 -29.09 28.40 13.08
N ILE A 375 -29.07 29.33 12.14
CA ILE A 375 -29.59 30.68 12.34
C ILE A 375 -31.12 30.58 12.32
N VAL A 376 -31.73 30.69 13.50
CA VAL A 376 -33.19 30.83 13.62
C VAL A 376 -33.50 32.33 13.59
N GLU A 377 -34.10 32.80 12.49
CA GLU A 377 -34.67 34.14 12.45
C GLU A 377 -35.84 34.20 13.43
N LEU A 378 -35.69 34.98 14.50
CA LEU A 378 -36.78 35.27 15.42
C LEU A 378 -37.69 36.30 14.76
N ASP A 379 -38.94 35.94 14.53
CA ASP A 379 -39.97 36.89 14.13
C ASP A 379 -39.98 38.04 15.14
N LYS A 380 -39.83 39.28 14.63
CA LYS A 380 -39.92 40.49 15.45
C LYS A 380 -41.37 40.61 15.94
N GLU A 381 -41.58 40.38 17.23
CA GLU A 381 -42.85 40.67 17.92
C GLU A 381 -43.30 42.13 17.77
#